data_AF-A0A7W0L3J2-F1
#
_entry.id   AF-A0A7W0L3J2-F1
#
_cell.length_a   1.000
_cell.length_b   1.000
_cell.length_c   1.000
_cell.angle_alpha   90.00
_cell.angle_beta   90.00
_cell.angle_gamma   90.00
#
_symmetry.space_group_name_H-M   'P 1'
#
loop_
_entity.id
_entity.type
_entity.pdbx_description
1 polymer ?
#
loop_
_entity_poly.entity_id
_entity_poly.type
_entity_poly.pdbx_seq_one_letter_code
_entity_poly.pdbx_strand_id
1 'polypeptide(L)'
;MPATPKIVVTPGIIELGELQAEANERFGEHAGRVADTLIVVAKVNRAALVAGAERSGRAEVVTVDTLAEAQEVMKGLLRPGAVVLFENDLPDHYEV
;
A
#
# COMPACT_ATOMS: atom_id res chain seq x y z
N MET A 1 22.74 -0.04 -4.65
CA MET A 1 22.65 -0.15 -3.17
C MET A 1 21.39 -0.95 -2.85
N PRO A 2 21.41 -1.92 -1.94
CA PRO A 2 20.17 -2.58 -1.52
C PRO A 2 19.27 -1.57 -0.82
N ALA A 3 18.04 -1.40 -1.31
CA ALA A 3 17.04 -0.51 -0.69
C ALA A 3 16.50 -1.15 0.59
N THR A 4 16.58 -0.45 1.72
CA THR A 4 15.98 -0.92 2.97
C THR A 4 15.66 0.22 3.97
N PRO A 5 14.41 0.33 4.45
CA PRO A 5 13.25 -0.47 4.07
C PRO A 5 12.70 -0.08 2.68
N LYS A 6 12.01 -1.02 2.04
CA LYS A 6 11.14 -0.79 0.89
C LYS A 6 9.72 -0.58 1.38
N ILE A 7 9.17 0.60 1.11
CA ILE A 7 7.84 0.99 1.58
C ILE A 7 6.96 1.21 0.34
N VAL A 8 5.78 0.59 0.32
CA VAL A 8 4.75 0.85 -0.70
C VAL A 8 3.60 1.60 -0.03
N VAL A 9 3.14 2.68 -0.64
CA VAL A 9 1.96 3.42 -0.22
C VAL A 9 0.94 3.42 -1.36
N THR A 10 -0.27 2.93 -1.11
CA THR A 10 -1.29 2.81 -2.16
C THR A 10 -2.72 2.81 -1.60
N PRO A 11 -3.68 3.48 -2.27
CA PRO A 11 -5.11 3.26 -2.05
C PRO A 11 -5.67 2.03 -2.79
N GLY A 12 -4.82 1.33 -3.56
CA GLY A 12 -5.20 0.28 -4.49
C GLY A 12 -5.65 0.82 -5.85
N ILE A 13 -5.86 -0.10 -6.78
CA ILE A 13 -6.29 0.19 -8.15
C ILE A 13 -7.81 0.40 -8.16
N ILE A 14 -8.28 1.42 -8.87
CA ILE A 14 -9.70 1.77 -8.99
C ILE A 14 -10.19 1.63 -10.44
N GLU A 15 -11.49 1.81 -10.66
CA GLU A 15 -12.14 1.82 -11.98
C GLU A 15 -12.05 0.49 -12.76
N LEU A 16 -11.92 -0.63 -12.05
CA LEU A 16 -11.85 -1.98 -12.65
C LEU A 16 -13.18 -2.75 -12.64
N GLY A 17 -14.27 -2.13 -12.16
CA GLY A 17 -15.57 -2.78 -12.02
C GLY A 17 -15.49 -4.06 -11.20
N GLU A 18 -16.02 -5.16 -11.73
CA GLU A 18 -16.05 -6.47 -11.07
C GLU A 18 -14.64 -7.05 -10.81
N LEU A 19 -13.62 -6.63 -11.58
CA LEU A 19 -12.24 -7.13 -11.44
C LEU A 19 -11.47 -6.44 -10.31
N GLN A 20 -12.01 -5.37 -9.71
CA GLN A 20 -11.27 -4.54 -8.77
C GLN A 20 -10.81 -5.31 -7.53
N ALA A 21 -11.67 -6.15 -6.97
CA ALA A 21 -11.33 -6.94 -5.79
C ALA A 21 -10.18 -7.91 -6.09
N GLU A 22 -10.30 -8.72 -7.14
CA GLU A 22 -9.28 -9.69 -7.54
C GLU A 22 -7.94 -9.02 -7.90
N ALA A 23 -7.98 -7.89 -8.61
CA ALA A 23 -6.78 -7.14 -8.97
C ALA A 23 -6.05 -6.60 -7.74
N ASN A 24 -6.77 -6.01 -6.78
CA ASN A 24 -6.17 -5.49 -5.55
C ASN A 24 -5.67 -6.61 -4.63
N GLU A 25 -6.33 -7.76 -4.63
CA GLU A 25 -5.85 -8.93 -3.90
C GLU A 25 -4.51 -9.44 -4.45
N ARG A 26 -4.40 -9.55 -5.78
CA ARG A 26 -3.15 -9.91 -6.46
C ARG A 26 -2.06 -8.86 -6.24
N PHE A 27 -2.43 -7.58 -6.29
CA PHE A 27 -1.51 -6.49 -6.02
C PHE A 27 -0.98 -6.55 -4.59
N GLY A 28 -1.84 -6.69 -3.59
CA GLY A 28 -1.46 -6.84 -2.19
C GLY A 28 -0.51 -8.01 -1.97
N GLU A 29 -0.78 -9.16 -2.60
CA GLU A 29 0.10 -10.33 -2.54
C GLU A 29 1.48 -10.07 -3.15
N HIS A 30 1.54 -9.42 -4.31
CA HIS A 30 2.80 -9.10 -4.96
C HIS A 30 3.61 -8.08 -4.14
N ALA A 31 2.97 -7.00 -3.70
CA ALA A 31 3.58 -5.98 -2.86
C ALA A 31 4.09 -6.60 -1.54
N GLY A 32 3.28 -7.43 -0.89
CA GLY A 32 3.65 -8.10 0.35
C GLY A 32 4.85 -9.03 0.22
N ARG A 33 5.12 -9.61 -0.97
CA ARG A 33 6.30 -10.45 -1.21
C ARG A 33 7.61 -9.67 -1.31
N VAL A 34 7.54 -8.37 -1.64
CA VAL A 34 8.69 -7.53 -2.02
C VAL A 34 8.99 -6.41 -1.03
N ALA A 35 7.95 -5.76 -0.52
CA ALA A 35 8.04 -4.64 0.40
C ALA A 35 8.35 -5.12 1.82
N ASP A 36 9.03 -4.27 2.59
CA ASP A 36 9.14 -4.44 4.04
C ASP A 36 7.86 -3.93 4.72
N THR A 37 7.28 -2.85 4.20
CA THR A 37 6.01 -2.28 4.69
C THR A 37 5.07 -1.93 3.52
N LEU A 38 3.81 -2.35 3.62
CA LEU A 38 2.71 -1.95 2.75
C LEU A 38 1.74 -1.04 3.54
N ILE A 39 1.72 0.25 3.21
CA ILE A 39 0.78 1.23 3.76
C ILE A 39 -0.43 1.32 2.83
N VAL A 40 -1.55 0.77 3.29
CA VAL A 40 -2.83 0.77 2.58
C VAL A 40 -3.64 1.98 3.02
N VAL A 41 -3.91 2.87 2.08
CA VAL A 41 -4.64 4.12 2.32
C VAL A 41 -6.11 3.97 1.90
N ALA A 42 -7.00 4.72 2.53
CA ALA A 42 -8.44 4.68 2.30
C ALA A 42 -9.08 3.30 2.59
N LYS A 43 -10.41 3.24 2.44
CA LYS A 43 -11.22 2.06 2.80
C LYS A 43 -11.59 1.20 1.60
N VAL A 44 -11.69 1.80 0.41
CA VAL A 44 -12.27 1.19 -0.81
C VAL A 44 -11.67 -0.17 -1.17
N ASN A 45 -10.35 -0.29 -1.18
CA ASN A 45 -9.66 -1.53 -1.57
C ASN A 45 -8.97 -2.24 -0.40
N ARG A 46 -9.15 -1.74 0.83
CA ARG A 46 -8.37 -2.16 2.00
C ARG A 46 -8.45 -3.66 2.25
N ALA A 47 -9.67 -4.20 2.27
CA ALA A 47 -9.88 -5.62 2.55
C ALA A 47 -9.16 -6.53 1.53
N ALA A 48 -9.24 -6.19 0.24
CA ALA A 48 -8.59 -6.97 -0.82
C ALA A 48 -7.06 -6.89 -0.73
N LEU A 49 -6.51 -5.68 -0.56
CA LEU A 49 -5.06 -5.46 -0.42
C LEU A 49 -4.49 -6.20 0.81
N VAL A 50 -5.16 -6.09 1.96
CA VAL A 50 -4.76 -6.77 3.19
C VAL A 50 -4.81 -8.29 3.00
N ALA A 51 -5.91 -8.82 2.47
CA ALA A 51 -6.03 -10.27 2.22
C ALA A 51 -4.94 -10.80 1.28
N GLY A 52 -4.59 -10.03 0.25
CA GLY A 52 -3.46 -10.32 -0.62
C GLY A 52 -2.12 -10.35 0.12
N ALA A 53 -1.83 -9.28 0.86
CA ALA A 53 -0.57 -9.11 1.58
C ALA A 53 -0.39 -10.18 2.67
N GLU A 54 -1.44 -10.52 3.41
CA GLU A 54 -1.41 -11.57 4.44
C GLU A 54 -1.02 -12.95 3.87
N ARG A 55 -1.43 -13.28 2.64
CA ARG A 55 -0.99 -14.52 1.99
C ARG A 55 0.52 -14.56 1.72
N SER A 56 1.15 -13.41 1.53
CA SER A 56 2.60 -13.34 1.37
C SER A 56 3.34 -13.57 2.70
N GLY A 57 2.74 -13.13 3.82
CA GLY A 57 3.25 -13.25 5.18
C GLY A 57 4.57 -12.54 5.47
N ARG A 58 5.03 -11.62 4.60
CA ARG A 58 6.37 -10.99 4.72
C ARG A 58 6.34 -9.52 5.10
N ALA A 59 5.52 -8.72 4.43
CA ALA A 59 5.44 -7.29 4.69
C ALA A 59 4.65 -7.00 5.98
N GLU A 60 5.06 -5.99 6.71
CA GLU A 60 4.20 -5.33 7.69
C GLU A 60 3.11 -4.55 6.95
N VAL A 61 1.84 -4.78 7.30
CA VAL A 61 0.71 -4.08 6.68
C VAL A 61 0.19 -3.03 7.64
N VAL A 62 0.17 -1.77 7.20
CA VAL A 62 -0.38 -0.64 7.96
C VAL A 62 -1.56 -0.08 7.20
N THR A 63 -2.73 0.02 7.84
CA THR A 63 -3.91 0.62 7.22
C THR A 63 -4.16 2.00 7.80
N VAL A 64 -4.37 3.00 6.94
CA VAL A 64 -4.70 4.37 7.31
C VAL A 64 -5.87 4.89 6.48
N ASP A 65 -6.56 5.91 6.98
CA ASP A 65 -7.72 6.48 6.29
C ASP A 65 -7.29 7.59 5.31
N THR A 66 -6.18 8.28 5.58
CA THR A 66 -5.71 9.42 4.76
C THR A 66 -4.24 9.37 4.35
N LEU A 67 -3.88 10.14 3.32
CA LEU A 67 -2.47 10.35 2.95
C LEU A 67 -1.66 10.98 4.09
N ALA A 68 -2.25 11.94 4.80
CA ALA A 68 -1.55 12.63 5.87
C ALA A 68 -1.12 11.64 6.96
N GLU A 69 -2.01 10.71 7.34
CA GLU A 69 -1.69 9.60 8.24
C GLU A 69 -0.61 8.68 7.67
N ALA A 70 -0.67 8.35 6.38
CA ALA A 70 0.38 7.56 5.71
C ALA A 70 1.76 8.25 5.79
N GLN A 71 1.80 9.57 5.62
CA GLN A 71 3.02 10.37 5.73
C GLN A 71 3.56 10.37 7.16
N GLU A 72 2.70 10.48 8.18
CA GLU A 72 3.14 10.39 9.58
C GLU A 72 3.71 9.02 9.93
N VAL A 73 3.06 7.93 9.49
CA VAL A 73 3.60 6.56 9.65
C VAL A 73 4.96 6.45 8.96
N MET A 74 5.06 6.91 7.71
CA MET A 74 6.28 6.82 6.92
C MET A 74 7.46 7.54 7.58
N LYS A 75 7.25 8.70 8.20
CA LYS A 75 8.32 9.43 8.93
C LYS A 75 9.00 8.57 9.99
N GLY A 76 8.27 7.65 10.64
CA GLY A 76 8.82 6.71 11.61
C GLY A 76 9.64 5.56 11.00
N LEU A 77 9.45 5.29 9.71
CA LEU A 77 10.10 4.18 8.98
C LEU A 77 11.32 4.63 8.16
N LEU A 78 11.38 5.91 7.79
CA LEU A 78 12.43 6.45 6.93
C LEU A 78 13.80 6.41 7.62
N ARG A 79 14.79 5.88 6.90
CA ARG A 79 16.21 5.88 7.26
C ARG A 79 17.06 5.99 5.98
N PRO A 80 18.35 6.36 6.06
CA PRO A 80 19.22 6.38 4.89
C PRO A 80 19.17 5.05 4.11
N GLY A 81 18.88 5.12 2.80
CA GLY A 81 18.72 3.95 1.95
C GLY A 81 17.29 3.38 1.87
N ALA A 82 16.33 3.97 2.58
CA ALA A 82 14.92 3.68 2.38
C ALA A 82 14.49 4.05 0.95
N VAL A 83 13.58 3.25 0.38
CA VAL A 83 12.93 3.55 -0.90
C VAL A 83 11.43 3.48 -0.70
N VAL A 84 10.74 4.52 -1.17
CA VAL A 84 9.29 4.62 -1.09
C VAL A 84 8.73 4.60 -2.50
N LEU A 85 7.74 3.74 -2.73
CA LEU A 85 6.92 3.71 -3.93
C LEU A 85 5.52 4.22 -3.56
N PHE A 86 5.16 5.38 -4.10
CA PHE A 86 3.77 5.81 -4.18
C PHE A 86 3.22 5.27 -5.50
N GLU A 87 2.32 4.29 -5.42
CA GLU A 87 1.85 3.59 -6.63
C GLU A 87 0.76 4.38 -7.38
N ASN A 88 0.04 5.27 -6.69
CA ASN A 88 -0.83 6.27 -7.30
C ASN A 88 -0.74 7.58 -6.50
N ASP A 89 -1.01 8.71 -7.15
CA ASP A 89 -1.02 10.02 -6.48
C ASP A 89 -2.21 10.05 -5.51
N LEU A 90 -1.87 9.98 -4.23
CA LEU A 90 -2.79 10.24 -3.15
C LEU A 90 -3.10 11.75 -3.14
N PRO A 91 -4.26 12.23 -2.68
CA PRO A 91 -5.63 11.94 -3.04
C PRO A 91 -6.04 12.77 -4.27
N ASP A 92 -5.81 12.29 -5.48
CA ASP A 92 -6.45 12.93 -6.64
C ASP A 92 -7.94 12.54 -6.66
N HIS A 93 -8.79 13.52 -6.30
CA HIS A 93 -10.15 13.72 -6.80
C HIS A 93 -11.25 12.66 -6.59
N TYR A 94 -11.18 11.79 -5.58
CA TYR A 94 -12.34 10.96 -5.17
C TYR A 94 -12.74 11.18 -3.71
N GLU A 95 -12.84 12.45 -3.30
CA GLU A 95 -13.80 12.83 -2.25
C GLU A 95 -15.15 13.03 -2.93
N VAL A 96 -16.06 12.07 -2.75
CA VAL A 96 -17.50 12.25 -3.01
C VAL A 96 -18.23 12.15 -1.68
#